data_AF-A0A5N1IJC5-F1
#
_entry.id   AF-A0A5N1IJC5-F1
#
_cell.length_a   1.000
_cell.length_b   1.000
_cell.length_c   1.000
_cell.angle_alpha   90.00
_cell.angle_beta   90.00
_cell.angle_gamma   90.00
#
_symmetry.space_group_name_H-M   'P 1'
#
loop_
_entity.id
_entity.type
_entity.pdbx_description
1 polymer ?
#
loop_
_entity_poly.entity_id
_entity_poly.type
_entity_poly.pdbx_seq_one_letter_code
_entity_poly.pdbx_strand_id
1 'polypeptide(L)'
;MRTHLRAESRITGLEDINFRISSFINTFTTVLYVVLAMALAGIGMKFFQVNGGNFVFIFSVIVLTLMFLVQIGLSFFYIVSHVKLALLGAFGSLALALGFMAIMFRYQGWLGWQIMYFIALPIFLITAFFLGKYLSRHEKLHHNQTKFLYRNLLFPYLLVFVLGIASFLLDFRRPTPQELPATTSPETRPDHGQSW
;
A
#
# COMPACT_ATOMS: atom_id res chain seq x y z
N MET A 1 -20.27 35.36 -35.76
CA MET A 1 -19.22 34.46 -36.27
C MET A 1 -18.05 34.18 -35.31
N ARG A 2 -17.66 35.10 -34.40
CA ARG A 2 -16.60 34.85 -33.38
C ARG A 2 -16.99 33.93 -32.19
N THR A 3 -18.28 33.67 -31.99
CA THR A 3 -18.77 32.87 -30.85
C THR A 3 -18.62 31.35 -31.06
N HIS A 4 -18.68 30.87 -32.31
CA HIS A 4 -18.54 29.44 -32.62
C HIS A 4 -17.10 28.94 -32.46
N LEU A 5 -16.09 29.72 -32.87
CA LEU A 5 -14.67 29.35 -32.74
C LEU A 5 -14.20 29.22 -31.27
N ARG A 6 -14.78 30.00 -30.34
CA ARG A 6 -14.49 29.91 -28.90
C ARG A 6 -15.13 28.70 -28.23
N ALA A 7 -16.24 28.21 -28.77
CA ALA A 7 -16.91 27.01 -28.26
C ALA A 7 -16.15 25.76 -28.71
N GLU A 8 -15.76 25.70 -29.99
CA GLU A 8 -15.04 24.56 -30.58
C GLU A 8 -13.65 24.35 -29.96
N SER A 9 -12.91 25.43 -29.67
CA SER A 9 -11.60 25.35 -28.99
C SER A 9 -11.70 24.91 -27.52
N ARG A 10 -12.83 25.19 -26.84
CA ARG A 10 -13.07 24.73 -25.46
C ARG A 10 -13.45 23.26 -25.43
N ILE A 11 -14.23 22.80 -26.40
CA ILE A 11 -14.69 21.40 -26.48
C ILE A 11 -13.49 20.49 -26.77
N THR A 12 -12.67 20.83 -27.77
CA THR A 12 -11.44 20.08 -28.09
C THR A 12 -10.43 20.08 -26.92
N GLY A 13 -10.23 21.22 -26.25
CA GLY A 13 -9.37 21.29 -25.06
C GLY A 13 -9.87 20.46 -23.87
N LEU A 14 -11.19 20.37 -23.65
CA LEU A 14 -11.79 19.53 -22.61
C LEU A 14 -11.70 18.04 -22.94
N GLU A 15 -11.86 17.66 -24.20
CA GLU A 15 -11.72 16.28 -24.67
C GLU A 15 -10.28 15.78 -24.53
N ASP A 16 -9.28 16.59 -24.90
CA ASP A 16 -7.87 16.25 -24.75
C ASP A 16 -7.45 16.08 -23.28
N ILE A 17 -7.96 16.92 -22.38
CA ILE A 17 -7.71 16.81 -20.94
C ILE A 17 -8.34 15.52 -20.40
N ASN A 18 -9.60 15.24 -20.75
CA ASN A 18 -10.27 14.01 -20.31
C ASN A 18 -9.58 12.75 -20.83
N PHE A 19 -9.09 12.76 -22.07
CA PHE A 19 -8.34 11.65 -22.66
C PHE A 19 -7.02 11.41 -21.93
N ARG A 20 -6.22 12.47 -21.71
CA ARG A 20 -4.94 12.38 -20.97
C ARG A 20 -5.13 11.84 -19.56
N ILE A 21 -6.16 12.29 -18.86
CA ILE A 21 -6.45 11.81 -17.52
C ILE A 21 -6.89 10.35 -17.50
N SER A 22 -7.75 9.94 -18.44
CA SER A 22 -8.18 8.54 -18.54
C SER A 22 -7.00 7.60 -18.84
N SER A 23 -6.12 8.00 -19.76
CA SER A 23 -4.89 7.27 -20.09
C SER A 23 -3.95 7.17 -18.87
N PHE A 24 -3.78 8.26 -18.14
CA PHE A 24 -3.00 8.28 -16.92
C PHE A 24 -3.58 7.33 -15.86
N ILE A 25 -4.90 7.34 -15.63
CA ILE A 25 -5.55 6.43 -14.67
C ILE A 25 -5.33 4.97 -15.07
N ASN A 26 -5.51 4.63 -16.36
CA ASN A 26 -5.31 3.26 -16.83
C ASN A 26 -3.86 2.81 -16.67
N THR A 27 -2.90 3.70 -16.95
CA THR A 27 -1.47 3.44 -16.76
C THR A 27 -1.15 3.24 -15.29
N PHE A 28 -1.62 4.15 -14.43
CA PHE A 28 -1.45 4.05 -12.98
C PHE A 28 -2.03 2.74 -12.43
N THR A 29 -3.25 2.36 -12.81
CA THR A 29 -3.86 1.08 -12.41
C THR A 29 -3.04 -0.12 -12.87
N THR A 30 -2.49 -0.06 -14.08
CA THR A 30 -1.66 -1.15 -14.63
C THR A 30 -0.37 -1.31 -13.83
N VAL A 31 0.34 -0.20 -13.57
CA VAL A 31 1.53 -0.20 -12.72
C VAL A 31 1.18 -0.70 -11.31
N LEU A 32 0.06 -0.26 -10.75
CA LEU A 32 -0.39 -0.68 -9.43
C LEU A 32 -0.52 -2.21 -9.34
N TYR A 33 -1.13 -2.83 -10.35
CA TYR A 33 -1.29 -4.28 -10.39
C TYR A 33 0.01 -5.04 -10.59
N VAL A 34 0.94 -4.48 -11.39
CA VAL A 34 2.27 -5.06 -11.53
C VAL A 34 3.01 -5.04 -10.18
N VAL A 35 3.01 -3.91 -9.47
CA VAL A 35 3.70 -3.80 -8.17
C VAL A 35 2.99 -4.64 -7.11
N LEU A 36 1.66 -4.74 -7.13
CA LEU A 36 0.91 -5.69 -6.27
C LEU A 36 1.33 -7.15 -6.53
N ALA A 37 1.43 -7.54 -7.80
CA ALA A 37 1.89 -8.88 -8.16
C ALA A 37 3.33 -9.12 -7.71
N MET A 38 4.22 -8.12 -7.82
CA MET A 38 5.58 -8.20 -7.29
C MET A 38 5.61 -8.33 -5.77
N ALA A 39 4.74 -7.61 -5.04
CA ALA A 39 4.64 -7.74 -3.59
C ALA A 39 4.20 -9.16 -3.19
N LEU A 40 3.19 -9.71 -3.87
CA LEU A 40 2.75 -11.10 -3.67
C LEU A 40 3.84 -12.11 -4.02
N ALA A 41 4.55 -11.89 -5.13
CA ALA A 41 5.70 -12.73 -5.52
C ALA A 41 6.81 -12.68 -4.46
N GLY A 42 7.11 -11.50 -3.91
CA GLY A 42 8.07 -11.33 -2.81
C GLY A 42 7.65 -12.09 -1.55
N ILE A 43 6.35 -12.05 -1.19
CA ILE A 43 5.80 -12.87 -0.10
C ILE A 43 5.97 -14.36 -0.42
N GLY A 44 5.62 -14.80 -1.63
CA GLY A 44 5.78 -16.19 -2.06
C GLY A 44 7.23 -16.67 -2.01
N MET A 45 8.16 -15.87 -2.55
CA MET A 45 9.61 -16.15 -2.49
C MET A 45 10.10 -16.26 -1.05
N LYS A 46 9.60 -15.41 -0.15
CA LYS A 46 9.92 -15.49 1.28
C LYS A 46 9.40 -16.78 1.91
N PHE A 47 8.22 -17.26 1.53
CA PHE A 47 7.69 -18.55 1.98
C PHE A 47 8.54 -19.74 1.50
N PHE A 48 9.02 -19.70 0.26
CA PHE A 48 9.88 -20.73 -0.32
C PHE A 48 11.37 -20.57 0.03
N GLN A 49 11.72 -19.63 0.92
CA GLN A 49 13.10 -19.34 1.32
C GLN A 49 14.04 -19.01 0.14
N VAL A 50 13.51 -18.40 -0.92
CA VAL A 50 14.31 -17.98 -2.07
C VAL A 50 15.10 -16.73 -1.72
N ASN A 51 16.41 -16.76 -1.99
CA ASN A 51 17.31 -15.62 -1.78
C ASN A 51 16.79 -14.37 -2.50
N GLY A 52 16.75 -13.24 -1.78
CA GLY A 52 16.25 -11.96 -2.29
C GLY A 52 14.74 -11.71 -2.11
N GLY A 53 13.95 -12.69 -1.65
CA GLY A 53 12.50 -12.51 -1.45
C GLY A 53 12.13 -11.34 -0.52
N ASN A 54 12.92 -11.13 0.54
CA ASN A 54 12.77 -9.96 1.43
C ASN A 54 12.96 -8.63 0.70
N PHE A 55 13.97 -8.52 -0.18
CA PHE A 55 14.26 -7.29 -0.91
C PHE A 55 13.14 -6.97 -1.90
N VAL A 56 12.71 -7.96 -2.69
CA VAL A 56 11.61 -7.80 -3.66
C VAL A 56 10.32 -7.35 -2.95
N PHE A 57 10.02 -7.96 -1.80
CA PHE A 57 8.85 -7.59 -1.01
C PHE A 57 8.91 -6.16 -0.46
N ILE A 58 10.02 -5.79 0.21
CA ILE A 58 10.18 -4.44 0.79
C ILE A 58 10.11 -3.38 -0.32
N PHE A 59 10.87 -3.58 -1.40
CA PHE A 59 10.89 -2.65 -2.52
C PHE A 59 9.50 -2.45 -3.11
N SER A 60 8.77 -3.54 -3.37
CA SER A 60 7.42 -3.47 -3.92
C SER A 60 6.45 -2.73 -2.98
N VAL A 61 6.53 -2.97 -1.67
CA VAL A 61 5.66 -2.30 -0.70
C VAL A 61 5.99 -0.81 -0.57
N ILE A 62 7.26 -0.42 -0.62
CA ILE A 62 7.65 1.00 -0.64
C ILE A 62 7.08 1.67 -1.89
N VAL A 63 7.22 1.04 -3.06
CA VAL A 63 6.66 1.57 -4.31
C VAL A 63 5.13 1.68 -4.22
N LEU A 64 4.42 0.67 -3.71
CA LEU A 64 2.97 0.75 -3.46
C LEU A 64 2.60 1.91 -2.54
N THR A 65 3.37 2.10 -1.46
CA THR A 65 3.16 3.19 -0.51
C THR A 65 3.29 4.54 -1.20
N LEU A 66 4.34 4.75 -2.00
CA LEU A 66 4.53 5.96 -2.80
C LEU A 66 3.40 6.16 -3.82
N MET A 67 2.95 5.10 -4.48
CA MET A 67 1.82 5.15 -5.43
C MET A 67 0.54 5.62 -4.73
N PHE A 68 0.22 5.09 -3.55
CA PHE A 68 -0.95 5.53 -2.79
C PHE A 68 -0.81 6.96 -2.27
N LEU A 69 0.39 7.42 -1.92
CA LEU A 69 0.62 8.83 -1.60
C LEU A 69 0.36 9.74 -2.81
N VAL A 70 0.82 9.36 -4.01
CA VAL A 70 0.49 10.08 -5.24
C VAL A 70 -1.04 10.04 -5.50
N GLN A 71 -1.69 8.92 -5.20
CA GLN A 71 -3.14 8.76 -5.33
C GLN A 71 -3.96 9.69 -4.42
N ILE A 72 -3.41 10.10 -3.26
CA ILE A 72 -4.01 11.14 -2.43
C ILE A 72 -4.11 12.45 -3.23
N GLY A 73 -3.01 12.89 -3.85
CA GLY A 73 -2.99 14.09 -4.68
C GLY A 73 -3.96 13.99 -5.86
N LEU A 74 -3.93 12.86 -6.57
CA LEU A 74 -4.83 12.61 -7.69
C LEU A 74 -6.31 12.61 -7.29
N SER A 75 -6.64 12.14 -6.08
CA SER A 75 -8.02 12.13 -5.58
C SER A 75 -8.59 13.55 -5.44
N PHE A 76 -7.76 14.53 -5.07
CA PHE A 76 -8.16 15.93 -5.02
C PHE A 76 -8.25 16.59 -6.40
N PHE A 77 -7.30 16.32 -7.30
CA PHE A 77 -7.28 16.92 -8.64
C PHE A 77 -8.33 16.35 -9.59
N TYR A 78 -8.68 15.07 -9.46
CA TYR A 78 -9.60 14.40 -10.38
C TYR A 78 -11.08 14.56 -9.97
N ILE A 79 -11.34 14.77 -8.68
CA ILE A 79 -12.68 14.73 -8.11
C ILE A 79 -13.05 16.11 -7.56
N VAL A 80 -12.67 17.17 -8.29
CA VAL A 80 -12.96 18.57 -7.93
C VAL A 80 -14.47 18.81 -7.84
N SER A 81 -15.27 18.09 -8.62
CA SER A 81 -16.73 18.22 -8.63
C SER A 81 -17.43 17.57 -7.42
N HIS A 82 -16.78 16.66 -6.69
CA HIS A 82 -17.38 15.94 -5.57
C HIS A 82 -16.42 15.78 -4.38
N VAL A 83 -16.35 16.80 -3.53
CA VAL A 83 -15.50 16.85 -2.32
C VAL A 83 -15.59 15.58 -1.48
N LYS A 84 -16.80 15.02 -1.29
CA LYS A 84 -17.00 13.78 -0.52
C LYS A 84 -16.23 12.59 -1.11
N LEU A 85 -16.19 12.48 -2.43
CA LEU A 85 -15.55 11.39 -3.14
C LEU A 85 -14.02 11.60 -3.22
N ALA A 86 -13.57 12.85 -3.38
CA ALA A 86 -12.16 13.22 -3.26
C ALA A 86 -11.60 12.83 -1.87
N LEU A 87 -12.33 13.18 -0.82
CA LEU A 87 -11.96 12.90 0.56
C LEU A 87 -11.91 11.40 0.83
N LEU A 88 -12.88 10.64 0.30
CA LEU A 88 -12.90 9.19 0.40
C LEU A 88 -11.73 8.53 -0.34
N GLY A 89 -11.38 9.02 -1.53
CA GLY A 89 -10.21 8.58 -2.27
C GLY A 89 -8.91 8.87 -1.54
N ALA A 90 -8.77 10.07 -0.96
CA ALA A 90 -7.60 10.49 -0.19
C ALA A 90 -7.42 9.66 1.09
N PHE A 91 -8.44 9.59 1.96
CA PHE A 91 -8.35 8.80 3.18
C PHE A 91 -8.24 7.31 2.88
N GLY A 92 -8.90 6.81 1.83
CA GLY A 92 -8.77 5.43 1.41
C GLY A 92 -7.35 5.08 0.95
N SER A 93 -6.73 5.97 0.17
CA SER A 93 -5.34 5.80 -0.26
C SER A 93 -4.36 5.90 0.93
N LEU A 94 -4.61 6.82 1.87
CA LEU A 94 -3.81 6.94 3.10
C LEU A 94 -3.89 5.66 3.94
N ALA A 95 -5.10 5.12 4.13
CA ALA A 95 -5.30 3.87 4.86
C ALA A 95 -4.60 2.69 4.18
N LEU A 96 -4.62 2.61 2.85
CA LEU A 96 -3.87 1.60 2.09
C LEU A 96 -2.36 1.74 2.28
N ALA A 97 -1.83 2.96 2.19
CA ALA A 97 -0.42 3.24 2.42
C ALA A 97 0.02 2.79 3.83
N LEU A 98 -0.76 3.15 4.86
CA LEU A 98 -0.51 2.71 6.23
C LEU A 98 -0.67 1.21 6.42
N GLY A 99 -1.68 0.60 5.80
CA GLY A 99 -1.91 -0.85 5.85
C GLY A 99 -0.77 -1.65 5.22
N PHE A 100 -0.29 -1.24 4.05
CA PHE A 100 0.86 -1.85 3.40
C PHE A 100 2.14 -1.68 4.23
N MET A 101 2.39 -0.50 4.79
CA MET A 101 3.50 -0.28 5.72
C MET A 101 3.41 -1.17 6.98
N ALA A 102 2.23 -1.29 7.58
CA ALA A 102 2.02 -2.14 8.75
C ALA A 102 2.29 -3.63 8.42
N ILE A 103 1.81 -4.10 7.26
CA ILE A 103 2.11 -5.44 6.75
C ILE A 103 3.62 -5.60 6.56
N MET A 104 4.29 -4.65 5.89
CA MET A 104 5.74 -4.71 5.69
C MET A 104 6.48 -4.88 7.01
N PHE A 105 6.19 -4.05 8.02
CA PHE A 105 6.83 -4.14 9.33
C PHE A 105 6.55 -5.48 10.02
N ARG A 106 5.33 -5.99 9.92
CA ARG A 106 4.99 -7.31 10.47
C ARG A 106 5.81 -8.41 9.82
N TYR A 107 5.89 -8.43 8.49
CA TYR A 107 6.65 -9.43 7.76
C TYR A 107 8.16 -9.29 8.00
N GLN A 108 8.68 -8.08 8.28
CA GLN A 108 10.09 -7.88 8.67
C GLN A 108 10.37 -8.22 10.14
N GLY A 109 9.36 -8.59 10.93
CA GLY A 109 9.52 -8.88 12.36
C GLY A 109 9.84 -7.65 13.22
N TRP A 110 9.56 -6.44 12.71
CA TRP A 110 9.90 -5.20 13.40
C TRP A 110 8.87 -4.86 14.47
N LEU A 111 9.29 -4.68 15.73
CA LEU A 111 8.38 -4.50 16.89
C LEU A 111 7.36 -3.36 16.72
N GLY A 112 7.70 -2.32 15.96
CA GLY A 112 6.80 -1.21 15.64
C GLY A 112 5.57 -1.58 14.81
N TRP A 113 5.47 -2.83 14.30
CA TRP A 113 4.32 -3.29 13.53
C TRP A 113 3.02 -3.20 14.33
N GLN A 114 3.05 -3.44 15.64
CA GLN A 114 1.86 -3.41 16.50
C GLN A 114 1.27 -2.00 16.60
N ILE A 115 2.13 -1.01 16.80
CA ILE A 115 1.75 0.40 16.89
C ILE A 115 1.19 0.87 15.54
N MET A 116 1.89 0.56 14.45
CA MET A 116 1.42 0.88 13.10
C MET A 116 0.09 0.22 12.79
N TYR A 117 -0.09 -1.05 13.15
CA TYR A 117 -1.34 -1.76 12.94
C TYR A 117 -2.48 -1.17 13.78
N PHE A 118 -2.22 -0.80 15.04
CA PHE A 118 -3.20 -0.18 15.93
C PHE A 118 -3.68 1.19 15.41
N ILE A 119 -2.80 1.97 14.77
CA ILE A 119 -3.16 3.26 14.16
C ILE A 119 -3.84 3.06 12.80
N ALA A 120 -3.31 2.15 11.97
CA ALA A 120 -3.79 1.92 10.62
C ALA A 120 -5.18 1.25 10.61
N LEU A 121 -5.43 0.30 11.51
CA LEU A 121 -6.65 -0.52 11.49
C LEU A 121 -7.94 0.31 11.68
N PRO A 122 -8.07 1.23 12.66
CA PRO A 122 -9.26 2.07 12.78
C PRO A 122 -9.51 2.91 11.53
N ILE A 123 -8.46 3.55 11.01
CA ILE A 123 -8.56 4.37 9.79
C ILE A 123 -9.00 3.48 8.62
N PHE A 124 -8.41 2.30 8.47
CA PHE A 124 -8.72 1.32 7.43
C PHE A 124 -10.17 0.83 7.51
N LEU A 125 -10.67 0.47 8.70
CA LEU A 125 -12.05 0.00 8.88
C LEU A 125 -13.08 1.11 8.62
N ILE A 126 -12.83 2.31 9.13
CA ILE A 126 -13.71 3.47 8.92
C ILE A 126 -13.81 3.79 7.42
N THR A 127 -12.66 3.90 6.75
CA THR A 127 -12.60 4.21 5.32
C THR A 127 -13.17 3.09 4.46
N ALA A 128 -12.94 1.82 4.80
CA ALA A 128 -13.56 0.69 4.12
C ALA A 128 -15.10 0.70 4.25
N PHE A 129 -15.62 1.01 5.44
CA PHE A 129 -17.05 1.13 5.68
C PHE A 129 -17.66 2.26 4.84
N PHE A 130 -17.06 3.44 4.83
CA PHE A 130 -17.52 4.56 4.00
C PHE A 130 -17.39 4.25 2.51
N LEU A 131 -16.34 3.55 2.09
CA LEU A 131 -16.14 3.13 0.70
C LEU A 131 -17.22 2.17 0.24
N GLY A 132 -17.50 1.12 1.03
CA GLY A 132 -18.56 0.15 0.74
C GLY A 132 -19.95 0.79 0.71
N LYS A 133 -20.25 1.65 1.69
CA LYS A 133 -21.53 2.39 1.74
C LYS A 133 -21.69 3.32 0.53
N TYR A 134 -20.61 3.96 0.10
CA TYR A 134 -20.64 4.86 -1.06
C TYR A 134 -20.88 4.09 -2.36
N LEU A 135 -20.17 2.97 -2.56
CA LEU A 135 -20.36 2.07 -3.71
C LEU A 135 -21.77 1.48 -3.76
N SER A 136 -22.38 1.14 -2.62
CA SER A 136 -23.71 0.54 -2.55
C SER A 136 -24.85 1.52 -2.84
N ARG A 137 -24.68 2.82 -2.57
CA ARG A 137 -25.77 3.83 -2.71
C ARG A 137 -25.78 4.58 -4.04
N HIS A 138 -24.67 4.61 -4.79
CA HIS A 138 -24.53 5.48 -5.94
C HIS A 138 -24.43 4.69 -7.26
N GLU A 139 -25.59 4.27 -7.79
CA GLU A 139 -25.72 3.69 -9.14
C GLU A 139 -25.41 4.69 -10.28
N LYS A 140 -25.38 6.00 -9.99
CA LYS A 140 -25.24 7.08 -11.01
C LYS A 140 -23.85 7.72 -11.07
N LEU A 141 -22.81 7.02 -10.63
CA LEU A 141 -21.43 7.52 -10.80
C LEU A 141 -21.01 7.44 -12.27
N HIS A 142 -20.26 8.44 -12.72
CA HIS A 142 -19.67 8.42 -14.06
C HIS A 142 -18.77 7.18 -14.18
N HIS A 143 -18.89 6.41 -15.27
CA HIS A 143 -18.25 5.09 -15.42
C HIS A 143 -16.75 5.08 -15.05
N ASN A 144 -16.02 6.14 -15.39
CA ASN A 144 -14.59 6.29 -15.08
C ASN A 144 -14.29 6.43 -13.58
N GLN A 145 -15.15 7.11 -12.82
CA GLN A 145 -15.00 7.27 -11.37
C GLN A 145 -15.27 5.96 -10.64
N THR A 146 -16.31 5.23 -11.03
CA THR A 146 -16.62 3.90 -10.46
C THR A 146 -15.47 2.93 -10.70
N LYS A 147 -14.94 2.91 -11.93
CA LYS A 147 -13.81 2.05 -12.28
C LYS A 147 -12.55 2.39 -11.46
N PHE A 148 -12.29 3.67 -11.25
CA PHE A 148 -11.19 4.13 -10.39
C PHE A 148 -11.38 3.64 -8.94
N LEU A 149 -12.54 3.87 -8.33
CA LEU A 149 -12.80 3.43 -6.95
C LEU A 149 -12.68 1.91 -6.79
N TYR A 150 -13.25 1.15 -7.71
CA TYR A 150 -13.27 -0.31 -7.60
C TYR A 150 -11.88 -0.91 -7.83
N ARG A 151 -11.17 -0.48 -8.89
CA ARG A 151 -9.89 -1.07 -9.29
C ARG A 151 -8.71 -0.56 -8.46
N ASN A 152 -8.70 0.71 -8.09
CA ASN A 152 -7.55 1.35 -7.44
C ASN A 152 -7.71 1.52 -5.94
N LEU A 153 -8.92 1.33 -5.40
CA LEU A 153 -9.18 1.39 -3.96
C LEU A 153 -9.67 0.04 -3.44
N LEU A 154 -10.85 -0.41 -3.89
CA LEU A 154 -11.50 -1.59 -3.29
C LEU A 154 -10.66 -2.87 -3.44
N PHE A 155 -10.09 -3.11 -4.62
CA PHE A 155 -9.26 -4.31 -4.84
C PHE A 155 -8.00 -4.32 -3.95
N PRO A 156 -7.16 -3.26 -3.93
CA PRO A 156 -6.08 -3.17 -2.94
C PRO A 156 -6.52 -3.28 -1.49
N TYR A 157 -7.70 -2.75 -1.13
CA TYR A 157 -8.27 -2.89 0.22
C TYR A 157 -8.50 -4.35 0.57
N LEU A 158 -9.19 -5.08 -0.30
CA LEU A 158 -9.48 -6.49 -0.10
C LEU A 158 -8.17 -7.28 0.06
N LEU A 159 -7.16 -6.96 -0.74
CA LEU A 159 -5.85 -7.59 -0.68
C LEU A 159 -5.13 -7.32 0.66
N VAL A 160 -5.05 -6.06 1.09
CA VAL A 160 -4.45 -5.69 2.39
C VAL A 160 -5.19 -6.38 3.54
N PHE A 161 -6.52 -6.47 3.47
CA PHE A 161 -7.33 -7.14 4.47
C PHE A 161 -7.03 -8.64 4.54
N VAL A 162 -7.00 -9.32 3.39
CA VAL A 162 -6.66 -10.75 3.30
C VAL A 162 -5.23 -11.01 3.79
N LEU A 163 -4.27 -10.19 3.38
CA LEU A 163 -2.88 -10.29 3.83
C LEU A 163 -2.76 -10.02 5.34
N GLY A 164 -3.53 -9.07 5.86
CA GLY A 164 -3.65 -8.79 7.28
C GLY A 164 -4.11 -10.03 8.04
N ILE A 165 -5.26 -10.61 7.69
CA ILE A 165 -5.78 -11.83 8.31
C ILE A 165 -4.78 -12.98 8.21
N ALA A 166 -4.27 -13.25 7.00
CA ALA A 166 -3.28 -14.30 6.76
C ALA A 166 -2.05 -14.11 7.65
N SER A 167 -1.63 -12.86 7.88
CA SER A 167 -0.51 -12.54 8.75
C SER A 167 -0.74 -12.88 10.22
N PHE A 168 -1.98 -12.85 10.72
CA PHE A 168 -2.30 -13.26 12.10
C PHE A 168 -2.49 -14.77 12.23
N LEU A 169 -3.07 -15.43 11.21
CA LEU A 169 -3.31 -16.88 11.23
C LEU A 169 -2.03 -17.67 11.01
N LEU A 170 -1.16 -17.19 10.13
CA LEU A 170 0.16 -17.76 9.88
C LEU A 170 1.11 -17.04 10.83
N ASP A 171 1.39 -17.62 12.00
CA ASP A 171 2.34 -17.03 12.94
C ASP A 171 3.74 -17.00 12.29
N PHE A 172 4.07 -15.89 11.62
CA PHE A 172 5.29 -15.70 10.85
C PHE A 172 6.56 -15.62 11.73
N ARG A 173 6.43 -15.78 13.06
CA ARG A 173 7.53 -16.11 13.95
C ARG A 173 7.98 -17.56 13.73
N ARG A 174 8.66 -17.83 12.61
CA ARG A 174 9.69 -18.87 12.66
C ARG A 174 10.97 -18.19 13.14
N PRO A 175 11.43 -18.44 14.38
CA PRO A 175 12.73 -17.99 14.81
C PRO A 175 13.76 -18.65 13.90
N THR A 176 14.68 -17.86 13.37
CA THR A 176 15.95 -18.39 12.87
C THR A 176 16.61 -19.14 14.03
N PRO A 177 16.86 -20.45 13.96
CA PRO A 177 17.68 -21.13 14.95
C PRO A 177 19.15 -20.76 14.65
N GLN A 178 19.63 -19.65 15.19
CA GLN A 178 21.03 -19.19 15.34
C GLN A 178 20.92 -17.71 15.71
N GLU A 179 21.16 -17.27 16.94
CA GLU A 179 22.34 -17.48 17.76
C GLU A 179 21.94 -17.79 19.22
N LEU A 180 22.25 -18.98 19.72
CA LEU A 180 22.52 -19.12 21.15
C LEU A 180 23.84 -18.41 21.43
N PRO A 181 23.95 -17.63 22.52
CA PRO A 181 25.23 -17.09 22.94
C PRO A 181 26.13 -18.28 23.24
N ALA A 182 27.32 -18.32 22.62
CA ALA A 182 28.38 -19.21 23.06
C ALA A 182 28.62 -18.89 24.53
N THR A 183 28.07 -19.75 25.37
CA THR A 183 28.16 -19.69 26.81
C THR A 183 29.63 -19.89 27.14
N THR A 184 30.20 -18.91 27.84
CA THR A 184 31.20 -19.12 28.90
C THR A 184 32.25 -20.19 28.62
N SER A 185 33.40 -19.78 28.08
CA SER A 185 34.65 -20.48 28.42
C SER A 185 34.99 -20.08 29.86
N PRO A 186 35.11 -21.02 30.82
CA PRO A 186 35.88 -20.75 32.03
C PRO A 186 37.36 -20.69 31.64
N GLU A 187 38.22 -20.20 32.55
CA GLU A 187 39.70 -20.25 32.44
C GLU A 187 40.28 -19.10 31.57
N THR A 188 41.01 -18.10 32.08
CA THR A 188 42.09 -18.15 33.07
C THR A 188 42.26 -16.78 33.73
N ARG A 189 42.33 -16.79 35.06
CA ARG A 189 42.74 -15.68 35.93
C ARG A 189 44.24 -15.45 35.71
N PRO A 190 44.75 -14.24 35.41
CA PRO A 190 46.18 -13.99 35.52
C PRO A 190 46.51 -13.88 37.01
N ASP A 191 47.16 -14.92 37.51
CA ASP A 191 47.73 -14.94 38.85
C ASP A 191 48.88 -13.93 38.91
N HIS A 192 48.83 -13.07 39.93
CA HIS A 192 49.99 -12.28 40.33
C HIS A 192 51.00 -13.22 41.00
N GLY A 193 52.13 -13.46 40.34
CA GLY A 193 53.24 -14.24 40.90
C GLY A 193 54.60 -13.69 40.44
N GLN A 194 55.34 -13.15 41.41
CA GLN A 194 56.72 -12.68 41.31
C GLN A 194 57.73 -13.78 40.92
N SER A 195 58.71 -13.43 40.09
CA SER A 195 60.14 -13.84 40.07
C SER A 195 60.69 -13.42 38.69
N TRP A 196 61.65 -12.52 38.49
CA TRP A 196 62.90 -12.19 39.19
C TRP A 196 63.14 -10.69 39.22
#